data_AF-A0A937QRF2-F1
#
_entry.id   AF-A0A937QRF2-F1
#
_cell.length_a   1.000
_cell.length_b   1.000
_cell.length_c   1.000
_cell.angle_alpha   90.00
_cell.angle_beta   90.00
_cell.angle_gamma   90.00
#
_symmetry.space_group_name_H-M   'P 1'
#
loop_
_entity.id
_entity.type
_entity.pdbx_description
1 polymer ?
#
loop_
_entity_poly.entity_id
_entity_poly.type
_entity_poly.pdbx_seq_one_letter_code
_entity_poly.pdbx_strand_id
1 'polypeptide(L)'
;MGNVDSSSEILEFAISKEVESYHFYMAISRRVDTAKMREVFEELAAEELEHKAKLELEIIKTGKVIPAQEEPQAGPDSDYIVDEDNALLDMDYRDMLLLAMEKEEASFRTYVNLVANACDEQTKEMLLALAEEEVKHKLRFETEYDLLLK
;
A
#
# COMPACT_ATOMS: atom_id res chain seq x y z
N MET A 1 7.42 -31.99 -2.43
CA MET A 1 7.25 -30.55 -2.20
C MET A 1 6.95 -29.91 -3.54
N GLY A 2 5.78 -29.30 -3.70
CA GLY A 2 5.44 -28.59 -4.93
C GLY A 2 6.36 -27.39 -5.12
N ASN A 3 6.74 -27.11 -6.37
CA ASN A 3 7.43 -25.87 -6.73
C ASN A 3 6.54 -24.71 -6.27
N VAL A 4 6.97 -24.01 -5.21
CA VAL A 4 6.40 -22.70 -4.93
C VAL A 4 6.98 -21.80 -6.02
N ASP A 5 6.17 -21.45 -7.03
CA ASP A 5 6.63 -20.50 -8.05
C ASP A 5 6.89 -19.16 -7.36
N SER A 6 8.07 -18.60 -7.62
CA SER A 6 8.45 -17.26 -7.19
C SER A 6 7.39 -16.21 -7.53
N SER A 7 6.70 -16.33 -8.67
CA SER A 7 5.63 -15.40 -9.04
C SER A 7 4.45 -15.40 -8.05
N SER A 8 4.10 -16.54 -7.44
CA SER A 8 3.01 -16.58 -6.46
C SER A 8 3.41 -15.98 -5.12
N GLU A 9 4.64 -16.24 -4.67
CA GLU A 9 5.16 -15.61 -3.45
C GLU A 9 5.27 -14.09 -3.60
N ILE A 10 5.68 -13.62 -4.79
CA ILE A 10 5.73 -12.18 -5.12
C ILE A 10 4.33 -11.56 -5.08
N LEU A 11 3.33 -12.22 -5.67
CA LEU A 11 1.96 -11.72 -5.67
C LEU A 11 1.33 -11.76 -4.27
N GLU A 12 1.57 -12.80 -3.48
CA GLU A 12 1.12 -12.88 -2.09
C GLU A 12 1.73 -11.77 -1.23
N PHE A 13 3.03 -11.50 -1.43
CA PHE A 13 3.71 -10.40 -0.75
C PHE A 13 3.16 -9.03 -1.20
N ALA A 14 2.94 -8.82 -2.50
CA ALA A 14 2.30 -7.61 -3.00
C ALA A 14 0.92 -7.40 -2.37
N ILE A 15 0.10 -8.45 -2.29
CA ILE A 15 -1.22 -8.40 -1.64
C ILE A 15 -1.09 -8.01 -0.16
N SER A 16 -0.11 -8.55 0.58
CA SER A 16 0.07 -8.14 1.98
C SER A 16 0.41 -6.65 2.10
N LYS A 17 1.14 -6.09 1.14
CA LYS A 17 1.46 -4.65 1.12
C LYS A 17 0.23 -3.78 0.85
N GLU A 18 -0.65 -4.20 -0.06
CA GLU A 18 -1.94 -3.52 -0.27
C GLU A 18 -2.81 -3.52 0.99
N VAL A 19 -2.85 -4.63 1.73
CA VAL A 19 -3.61 -4.72 2.98
C VAL A 19 -3.00 -3.84 4.07
N GLU A 20 -1.67 -3.80 4.19
CA GLU A 20 -0.96 -2.89 5.09
C GLU A 20 -1.28 -1.41 4.78
N SER A 21 -1.22 -1.00 3.50
CA SER A 21 -1.54 0.35 3.06
C SER A 21 -3.00 0.71 3.32
N TYR A 22 -3.94 -0.21 3.05
CA TYR A 22 -5.36 -0.03 3.40
C TYR A 22 -5.55 0.30 4.89
N HIS A 23 -4.97 -0.53 5.77
CA HIS A 23 -5.11 -0.32 7.21
C HIS A 23 -4.43 0.97 7.67
N PHE A 24 -3.29 1.32 7.08
CA PHE A 24 -2.61 2.59 7.32
C PHE A 24 -3.51 3.77 6.98
N TYR A 25 -4.07 3.83 5.77
CA TYR A 25 -4.95 4.92 5.36
C TYR A 25 -6.25 5.00 6.18
N MET A 26 -6.85 3.85 6.51
CA MET A 26 -8.00 3.81 7.41
C MET A 26 -7.67 4.26 8.84
N ALA A 27 -6.45 4.00 9.32
CA ALA A 27 -6.01 4.45 10.62
C ALA A 27 -5.82 5.98 10.65
N ILE A 28 -5.31 6.56 9.55
CA ILE A 28 -5.14 8.01 9.39
C ILE A 28 -6.48 8.72 9.23
N SER A 29 -7.38 8.21 8.39
CA SER A 29 -8.68 8.83 8.11
C SER A 29 -9.54 9.02 9.37
N ARG A 30 -9.40 8.12 10.34
CA ARG A 30 -10.06 8.19 11.66
C ARG A 30 -9.47 9.24 12.59
N ARG A 31 -8.25 9.69 12.34
CA ARG A 31 -7.49 10.62 13.20
C ARG A 31 -7.45 12.05 12.66
N VAL A 32 -7.72 12.25 11.36
CA VAL A 32 -7.77 13.59 10.78
C VAL A 32 -9.06 14.36 11.17
N ASP A 33 -8.88 15.64 11.49
CA ASP A 33 -9.95 16.52 11.97
C ASP A 33 -10.87 17.03 10.86
N THR A 34 -10.36 17.17 9.64
CA THR A 34 -11.11 17.79 8.53
C THR A 34 -11.77 16.74 7.65
N ALA A 35 -13.06 16.92 7.35
CA ALA A 35 -13.83 16.01 6.51
C ALA A 35 -13.18 15.77 5.12
N LYS A 36 -12.65 16.83 4.49
CA LYS A 36 -11.93 16.74 3.20
C LYS A 36 -10.72 15.80 3.29
N MET A 37 -9.98 15.84 4.40
CA MET A 37 -8.78 15.00 4.58
C MET A 37 -9.17 13.55 4.80
N ARG A 38 -10.21 13.33 5.59
CA ARG A 38 -10.76 12.01 5.83
C ARG A 38 -11.18 11.35 4.52
N GLU A 39 -11.89 12.09 3.68
CA GLU A 39 -12.34 11.63 2.36
C GLU A 39 -11.14 11.23 1.48
N VAL A 40 -10.07 12.04 1.43
CA VAL A 40 -8.86 11.69 0.66
C VAL A 40 -8.23 10.37 1.12
N PHE A 41 -8.07 10.16 2.43
CA PHE A 41 -7.49 8.92 2.94
C PHE A 41 -8.44 7.72 2.80
N GLU A 42 -9.75 7.91 2.90
CA GLU A 42 -10.74 6.86 2.65
C GLU A 42 -10.79 6.46 1.16
N GLU A 43 -10.65 7.42 0.24
CA GLU A 43 -10.53 7.15 -1.20
C GLU A 43 -9.28 6.34 -1.49
N LEU A 44 -8.12 6.74 -0.96
CA LEU A 44 -6.88 5.99 -1.15
C LEU A 44 -6.98 4.57 -0.58
N ALA A 45 -7.54 4.41 0.62
CA ALA A 45 -7.80 3.09 1.18
C ALA A 45 -8.68 2.23 0.25
N ALA A 46 -9.69 2.83 -0.40
CA ALA A 46 -10.52 2.11 -1.37
C ALA A 46 -9.72 1.70 -2.61
N GLU A 47 -8.81 2.55 -3.10
CA GLU A 47 -7.93 2.23 -4.23
C GLU A 47 -7.02 1.02 -3.93
N GLU A 48 -6.47 0.90 -2.71
CA GLU A 48 -5.66 -0.27 -2.32
C GLU A 48 -6.45 -1.57 -2.30
N LEU A 49 -7.74 -1.51 -1.97
CA LEU A 49 -8.61 -2.68 -2.07
C LEU A 49 -8.84 -3.10 -3.53
N GLU A 50 -8.88 -2.15 -4.47
CA GLU A 50 -8.95 -2.44 -5.90
C GLU A 50 -7.63 -3.05 -6.40
N HIS A 51 -6.49 -2.55 -5.95
CA HIS A 51 -5.17 -3.11 -6.25
C HIS A 51 -5.04 -4.54 -5.75
N LYS A 52 -5.41 -4.78 -4.49
CA LYS A 52 -5.52 -6.12 -3.91
C LYS A 52 -6.37 -7.05 -4.79
N ALA A 53 -7.57 -6.62 -5.17
CA ALA A 53 -8.47 -7.44 -5.98
C ALA A 53 -7.86 -7.78 -7.36
N LYS A 54 -7.13 -6.86 -7.98
CA LYS A 54 -6.39 -7.11 -9.23
C LYS A 54 -5.30 -8.16 -9.04
N LEU A 55 -4.49 -8.06 -7.97
CA LEU A 55 -3.45 -9.03 -7.65
C LEU A 55 -4.02 -10.42 -7.36
N GLU A 56 -5.14 -10.50 -6.61
CA GLU A 56 -5.81 -11.76 -6.31
C GLU A 56 -6.32 -12.45 -7.59
N LEU A 57 -6.87 -11.67 -8.52
CA LEU A 57 -7.31 -12.17 -9.82
C LEU A 57 -6.13 -12.77 -10.60
N GLU A 58 -4.96 -12.14 -10.57
CA GLU A 58 -3.76 -12.66 -11.23
C GLU A 58 -3.31 -14.00 -10.62
N ILE A 59 -3.32 -14.16 -9.30
CA ILE A 59 -3.01 -15.46 -8.68
C ILE A 59 -4.01 -16.54 -9.15
N ILE A 60 -5.31 -16.23 -9.19
CA ILE A 60 -6.34 -17.18 -9.63
C ILE A 60 -6.10 -17.59 -11.10
N LYS A 61 -5.72 -16.66 -11.97
CA LYS A 61 -5.41 -16.94 -13.39
C LYS A 61 -4.22 -17.89 -13.55
N THR A 62 -3.27 -17.90 -12.62
CA THR A 62 -2.16 -18.88 -12.62
C THR A 62 -2.58 -20.29 -12.20
N GLY A 63 -3.88 -20.53 -11.92
CA GLY A 63 -4.41 -21.83 -11.53
C GLY A 63 -4.18 -22.17 -10.06
N LYS A 64 -3.77 -21.19 -9.25
CA LYS A 64 -3.57 -21.33 -7.81
C LYS A 64 -4.74 -20.73 -7.05
N VAL A 65 -5.02 -21.32 -5.90
CA VAL A 65 -6.04 -20.82 -4.96
C VAL A 65 -5.30 -20.08 -3.88
N ILE A 66 -5.67 -18.83 -3.65
CA ILE A 66 -5.17 -18.08 -2.49
C ILE A 66 -5.85 -18.71 -1.28
N PRO A 67 -5.10 -19.22 -0.27
CA PRO A 67 -5.71 -19.54 1.01
C PRO A 67 -6.39 -18.27 1.52
N ALA A 68 -7.59 -18.38 2.09
CA ALA A 68 -8.26 -17.23 2.70
C ALA A 68 -7.26 -16.58 3.66
N GLN A 69 -6.77 -15.39 3.31
CA GLN A 69 -5.78 -14.71 4.15
C GLN A 69 -6.51 -14.40 5.45
N GLU A 70 -6.00 -14.98 6.55
CA GLU A 70 -6.30 -14.43 7.86
C GLU A 70 -5.85 -12.97 7.81
N GLU A 71 -6.72 -12.04 8.24
CA GLU A 71 -6.36 -10.62 8.38
C GLU A 71 -4.94 -10.56 8.97
N PRO A 72 -4.01 -9.78 8.39
CA PRO A 72 -2.65 -9.78 8.87
C PRO A 72 -2.69 -9.48 10.36
N GLN A 73 -2.32 -10.47 11.17
CA GLN A 73 -1.94 -10.23 12.55
C GLN A 73 -0.88 -9.16 12.47
N ALA A 74 -1.14 -7.99 13.03
CA ALA A 74 -0.22 -6.86 13.04
C ALA A 74 1.17 -7.35 13.46
N GLY A 75 2.00 -7.65 12.47
CA GLY A 75 3.33 -8.18 12.61
C GLY A 75 4.31 -7.01 12.59
N PRO A 76 5.35 -7.01 13.43
CA PRO A 76 6.20 -5.84 13.66
C PRO A 76 7.16 -5.52 12.51
N ASP A 77 6.97 -6.06 11.31
CA ASP A 77 7.80 -5.79 10.13
C ASP A 77 7.31 -4.57 9.31
N SER A 78 6.58 -3.69 9.97
CA SER A 78 6.47 -2.30 9.58
C SER A 78 7.64 -1.56 10.22
N ASP A 79 8.65 -1.17 9.44
CA ASP A 79 9.65 -0.16 9.88
C ASP A 79 8.97 1.16 10.33
N TYR A 80 7.66 1.29 10.11
CA TYR A 80 6.78 2.24 10.79
C TYR A 80 6.11 1.56 11.99
N ILE A 81 6.89 1.18 13.01
CA ILE A 81 6.34 1.07 14.37
C ILE A 81 6.02 2.50 14.78
N VAL A 82 4.83 2.93 14.38
CA VAL A 82 4.18 4.05 15.02
C VAL A 82 3.79 3.51 16.39
N ASP A 83 4.62 3.82 17.40
CA ASP A 83 4.38 3.51 18.81
C ASP A 83 2.88 3.68 19.10
N GLU A 84 2.19 2.58 19.40
CA GLU A 84 0.74 2.55 19.64
C GLU A 84 0.35 3.41 20.85
N ASP A 85 1.32 3.85 21.64
CA ASP A 85 1.16 4.72 22.78
C ASP A 85 1.57 6.18 22.45
N ASN A 86 0.63 6.96 21.93
CA ASN A 86 0.60 8.44 21.92
C ASN A 86 1.35 9.23 20.82
N ALA A 87 2.14 8.63 19.92
CA ALA A 87 2.85 9.42 18.89
C ALA A 87 1.92 10.01 17.81
N LEU A 88 0.82 9.33 17.48
CA LEU A 88 -0.19 9.81 16.50
C LEU A 88 -1.13 10.89 17.05
N LEU A 89 -1.12 11.17 18.35
CA LEU A 89 -2.04 12.14 18.95
C LEU A 89 -1.61 13.59 18.73
N ASP A 90 -0.39 13.83 18.25
CA ASP A 90 0.21 15.17 18.12
C ASP A 90 0.81 15.44 16.73
N MET A 91 0.59 14.55 15.74
CA MET A 91 1.02 14.78 14.36
C MET A 91 0.09 15.79 13.68
N ASP A 92 0.66 16.93 13.30
CA ASP A 92 0.05 17.93 12.43
C ASP A 92 -0.36 17.26 11.10
N TYR A 93 -1.44 17.73 10.47
CA TYR A 93 -1.82 17.31 9.11
C TYR A 93 -0.64 17.31 8.13
N ARG A 94 0.27 18.27 8.27
CA ARG A 94 1.55 18.32 7.58
C ARG A 94 2.39 17.07 7.76
N ASP A 95 2.57 16.62 9.00
CA ASP A 95 3.37 15.44 9.33
C ASP A 95 2.72 14.18 8.78
N MET A 96 1.39 14.13 8.78
CA MET A 96 0.63 13.01 8.18
C MET A 96 0.82 12.95 6.66
N LEU A 97 0.86 14.09 5.97
CA LEU A 97 1.16 14.13 4.53
C LEU A 97 2.61 13.71 4.24
N LEU A 98 3.57 14.13 5.06
CA LEU A 98 4.98 13.73 4.91
C LEU A 98 5.13 12.21 5.10
N LEU A 99 4.49 11.65 6.13
CA LEU A 99 4.49 10.22 6.39
C LEU A 99 3.85 9.44 5.23
N ALA A 100 2.74 9.94 4.69
CA ALA A 100 2.10 9.32 3.54
C ALA A 100 3.01 9.35 2.30
N MET A 101 3.66 10.47 1.99
CA MET A 101 4.63 10.56 0.89
C MET A 101 5.80 9.58 1.04
N GLU A 102 6.30 9.38 2.26
CA GLU A 102 7.36 8.42 2.54
C GLU A 102 6.89 6.98 2.33
N LYS A 103 5.66 6.69 2.76
CA LYS A 103 5.02 5.38 2.59
C LYS A 103 4.84 5.03 1.10
N GLU A 104 4.36 5.97 0.30
CA GLU A 104 4.23 5.83 -1.17
C GLU A 104 5.59 5.58 -1.85
N GLU A 105 6.64 6.30 -1.43
CA GLU A 105 7.99 6.09 -1.96
C GLU A 105 8.53 4.70 -1.61
N ALA A 106 8.26 4.20 -0.40
CA ALA A 106 8.63 2.87 0.03
C ALA A 106 7.89 1.78 -0.75
N SER A 107 6.58 1.95 -0.99
CA SER A 107 5.76 1.05 -1.80
C SER A 107 6.21 1.03 -3.26
N PHE A 108 6.45 2.19 -3.88
CA PHE A 108 7.03 2.29 -5.23
C PHE A 108 8.32 1.48 -5.36
N ARG A 109 9.27 1.68 -4.43
CA ARG A 109 10.54 0.94 -4.42
C ARG A 109 10.31 -0.55 -4.25
N THR A 110 9.33 -0.94 -3.43
CA THR A 110 8.95 -2.34 -3.24
C THR A 110 8.50 -2.95 -4.55
N TYR A 111 7.56 -2.33 -5.27
CA TYR A 111 7.09 -2.85 -6.56
C TYR A 111 8.19 -2.92 -7.61
N VAL A 112 9.03 -1.88 -7.74
CA VAL A 112 10.18 -1.89 -8.65
C VAL A 112 11.14 -3.04 -8.33
N ASN A 113 11.40 -3.32 -7.05
CA ASN A 113 12.24 -4.45 -6.65
C ASN A 113 11.59 -5.81 -6.98
N LEU A 114 10.27 -5.93 -6.83
CA LEU A 114 9.55 -7.17 -7.16
C LEU A 114 9.55 -7.46 -8.66
N VAL A 115 9.51 -6.43 -9.53
CA VAL A 115 9.60 -6.59 -10.99
C VAL A 115 10.86 -7.36 -11.41
N ALA A 116 11.99 -7.10 -10.75
CA ALA A 116 13.25 -7.80 -11.05
C ALA A 116 13.22 -9.30 -10.72
N ASN A 117 12.31 -9.72 -9.82
CA ASN A 117 12.18 -11.10 -9.36
C ASN A 117 11.01 -11.85 -10.04
N ALA A 118 10.10 -11.13 -10.69
CA ALA A 118 8.99 -11.71 -11.43
C ALA A 118 9.48 -12.46 -12.69
N CYS A 119 8.97 -13.67 -12.90
CA CYS A 119 9.42 -14.54 -14.00
C CYS A 119 8.58 -14.38 -15.27
N ASP A 120 7.30 -14.04 -15.14
CA ASP A 120 6.36 -13.85 -16.23
C ASP A 120 6.12 -12.36 -16.53
N GLU A 121 5.90 -12.06 -17.81
CA GLU A 121 5.74 -10.67 -18.28
C GLU A 121 4.47 -10.01 -17.73
N GLN A 122 3.40 -10.78 -17.57
CA GLN A 122 2.13 -10.29 -17.05
C GLN A 122 2.24 -9.79 -15.61
N THR A 123 2.93 -10.54 -14.73
CA THR A 123 3.20 -10.09 -13.35
C THR A 123 4.10 -8.87 -13.34
N LYS A 124 5.10 -8.77 -14.23
CA LYS A 124 5.94 -7.56 -14.34
C LYS A 124 5.14 -6.34 -14.73
N GLU A 125 4.30 -6.44 -15.76
CA GLU A 125 3.43 -5.35 -16.21
C GLU A 125 2.49 -4.89 -15.09
N MET A 126 1.90 -5.83 -14.34
CA MET A 126 1.05 -5.50 -13.19
C MET A 126 1.82 -4.77 -12.09
N LEU A 127 3.00 -5.26 -11.69
CA LEU A 127 3.82 -4.62 -10.66
C LEU A 127 4.32 -3.24 -11.10
N LEU A 128 4.64 -3.06 -12.38
CA LEU A 128 4.99 -1.74 -12.93
C LEU A 128 3.79 -0.79 -12.89
N ALA A 129 2.59 -1.26 -13.23
CA ALA A 129 1.38 -0.46 -13.14
C ALA A 129 1.09 -0.02 -11.70
N LEU A 130 1.26 -0.91 -10.72
CA LEU A 130 1.14 -0.56 -9.29
C LEU A 130 2.19 0.49 -8.90
N ALA A 131 3.45 0.29 -9.28
CA ALA A 131 4.50 1.28 -9.03
C ALA A 131 4.15 2.67 -9.62
N GLU A 132 3.55 2.72 -10.81
CA GLU A 132 3.08 3.99 -11.40
C GLU A 132 1.94 4.63 -10.61
N GLU A 133 1.04 3.85 -10.00
CA GLU A 133 -0.02 4.37 -9.13
C GLU A 133 0.54 4.99 -7.84
N GLU A 134 1.52 4.35 -7.17
CA GLU A 134 2.17 4.91 -5.96
C GLU A 134 2.80 6.28 -6.25
N VAL A 135 3.38 6.45 -7.44
CA VAL A 135 3.93 7.76 -7.86
C VAL A 135 2.83 8.82 -8.00
N LYS A 136 1.63 8.44 -8.48
CA LYS A 136 0.49 9.36 -8.59
C LYS A 136 -0.07 9.71 -7.21
N HIS A 137 -0.15 8.74 -6.31
CA HIS A 137 -0.56 8.97 -4.92
C HIS A 137 0.41 9.91 -4.21
N LYS A 138 1.72 9.67 -4.33
CA LYS A 138 2.76 10.59 -3.83
C LYS A 138 2.57 12.01 -4.36
N LEU A 139 2.37 12.17 -5.67
CA LEU A 139 2.16 13.48 -6.29
C LEU A 139 0.88 14.17 -5.78
N ARG A 140 -0.16 13.40 -5.50
CA ARG A 140 -1.41 13.90 -4.89
C ARG A 140 -1.13 14.48 -3.49
N PHE A 141 -0.32 13.80 -2.68
CA PHE A 141 0.09 14.30 -1.36
C PHE A 141 1.02 15.51 -1.46
N GLU A 142 2.00 15.52 -2.36
CA GLU A 142 2.87 16.66 -2.61
C GLU A 142 2.07 17.91 -2.99
N THR A 143 1.05 17.75 -3.84
CA THR A 143 0.17 18.85 -4.26
C THR A 143 -0.62 19.41 -3.07
N GLU A 144 -1.20 18.55 -2.23
CA GLU A 144 -1.96 18.99 -1.06
C GLU A 144 -1.03 19.64 -0.01
N TYR A 145 0.19 19.13 0.16
CA TYR A 145 1.22 19.71 1.03
C TYR A 145 1.65 21.11 0.56
N ASP A 146 1.89 21.29 -0.74
CA ASP A 146 2.22 22.58 -1.33
C ASP A 146 1.09 23.61 -1.18
N LEU A 147 -0.17 23.17 -1.20
CA LEU A 147 -1.32 24.04 -0.95
C LEU A 147 -1.40 24.50 0.51
N LEU A 148 -0.94 23.70 1.48
CA LEU A 148 -0.88 24.09 2.89
C LEU A 148 0.22 25.09 3.21
N LEU A 149 1.31 25.11 2.44
CA LEU A 149 2.44 26.01 2.67
C LEU A 149 2.24 27.41 2.08
N LYS A 150 1.16 27.64 1.34
CA LYS A 150 0.80 28.93 0.74
C LYS A 150 -0.16 29.74 1.62
#